data_AF-A0AAV2W3E7-F1
#
_entry.id   AF-A0AAV2W3E7-F1
#
_cell.length_a   1.000
_cell.length_b   1.000
_cell.length_c   1.000
_cell.angle_alpha   90.00
_cell.angle_beta   90.00
_cell.angle_gamma   90.00
#
_symmetry.space_group_name_H-M   'P 1'
#
loop_
_entity.id
_entity.type
_entity.pdbx_description
1 polymer ?
#
loop_
_entity_poly.entity_id
_entity_poly.type
_entity_poly.pdbx_seq_one_letter_code
_entity_poly.pdbx_strand_id
1 'polypeptide(L)'
;MPTPKKGPRLASSPAHERLMLANMATSLFEHGRITTTLPKAKRLRPLAERLITFAKRGDLHSRRRVMRVIRNKSVVHKLFTQIAEQMEQREGGYTRIVKIAPRKGDSAPAAIIELVTEPVSPKKAVVKEAEAATKVAAKEEPAQTEAAAE
;
A
#
# COMPACT_ATOMS: atom_id res chain seq x y z
N MET A 1 1.94 -13.02 0.80
CA MET A 1 0.75 -12.94 -0.08
C MET A 1 -0.49 -12.70 0.78
N PRO A 2 -1.49 -11.96 0.29
CA PRO A 2 -2.77 -11.77 0.98
C PRO A 2 -3.57 -13.07 1.08
N THR A 3 -4.58 -13.06 1.94
CA THR A 3 -5.48 -14.19 2.14
C THR A 3 -6.11 -14.60 0.81
N PRO A 4 -6.05 -15.90 0.45
CA PRO A 4 -6.74 -16.42 -0.71
C PRO A 4 -8.22 -16.07 -0.70
N LYS A 5 -8.75 -15.51 -1.79
CA LYS A 5 -10.20 -15.34 -1.93
C LYS A 5 -10.86 -16.68 -2.22
N LYS A 6 -12.11 -16.84 -1.78
CA LYS A 6 -12.96 -17.99 -2.11
C LYS A 6 -13.22 -18.05 -3.63
N GLY A 7 -13.26 -19.27 -4.17
CA GLY A 7 -13.54 -19.56 -5.58
C GLY A 7 -12.30 -19.71 -6.47
N PRO A 8 -12.51 -19.79 -7.80
CA PRO A 8 -11.44 -19.98 -8.77
C PRO A 8 -10.35 -18.90 -8.70
N ARG A 9 -9.14 -19.29 -9.08
CA ARG A 9 -7.99 -18.39 -9.21
C ARG A 9 -8.16 -17.54 -10.47
N LEU A 10 -7.58 -16.33 -10.48
CA LEU A 10 -7.67 -15.42 -11.65
C LEU A 10 -6.93 -15.93 -12.90
N ALA A 11 -6.04 -16.89 -12.70
CA ALA A 11 -5.22 -17.51 -13.73
C ALA A 11 -5.36 -19.04 -13.60
N SER A 12 -4.69 -19.77 -14.50
CA SER A 12 -4.77 -21.23 -14.60
C SER A 12 -4.32 -21.96 -13.32
N SER A 13 -3.33 -21.44 -12.58
CA SER A 13 -2.79 -22.09 -11.37
C SER A 13 -2.48 -21.10 -10.23
N PRO A 14 -2.37 -21.57 -8.97
CA PRO A 14 -1.97 -20.72 -7.85
C PRO A 14 -0.58 -20.09 -8.01
N ALA A 15 0.35 -20.82 -8.64
CA ALA A 15 1.68 -20.30 -8.94
C ALA A 15 1.60 -19.17 -9.98
N HIS A 16 0.80 -19.35 -11.02
CA HIS A 16 0.60 -18.34 -12.06
C HIS A 16 -0.07 -17.08 -11.49
N GLU A 17 -1.10 -17.20 -10.64
CA GLU A 17 -1.74 -16.02 -10.01
C GLU A 17 -0.71 -15.21 -9.18
N ARG A 18 0.17 -15.88 -8.43
CA ARG A 18 1.21 -15.20 -7.62
C ARG A 18 2.18 -14.41 -8.49
N LEU A 19 2.66 -15.00 -9.59
CA LEU A 19 3.58 -14.33 -10.51
C LEU A 19 2.91 -13.18 -11.25
N MET A 20 1.67 -13.37 -11.71
CA MET A 20 0.88 -12.31 -12.35
C MET A 20 0.68 -11.11 -11.42
N LEU A 21 0.31 -11.35 -10.15
CA LEU A 21 0.13 -10.27 -9.17
C LEU A 21 1.45 -9.56 -8.83
N ALA A 22 2.57 -10.29 -8.77
CA ALA A 22 3.89 -9.69 -8.55
C ALA A 22 4.31 -8.79 -9.71
N ASN A 23 4.07 -9.22 -10.96
CA ASN A 23 4.35 -8.42 -12.15
C ASN A 23 3.45 -7.16 -12.18
N MET A 24 2.16 -7.30 -11.91
CA MET A 24 1.25 -6.16 -11.84
C MET A 24 1.62 -5.16 -10.73
N ALA A 25 2.07 -5.63 -9.56
CA ALA A 25 2.56 -4.76 -8.50
C ALA A 25 3.83 -4.01 -8.92
N THR A 26 4.72 -4.69 -9.63
CA THR A 26 5.95 -4.08 -10.17
C THR A 26 5.60 -2.95 -11.14
N SER A 27 4.72 -3.21 -12.12
CA SER A 27 4.27 -2.19 -13.08
C SER A 27 3.51 -1.03 -12.40
N LEU A 28 2.72 -1.32 -11.36
CA LEU A 28 2.02 -0.29 -10.61
C LEU A 28 3.00 0.67 -9.91
N PHE A 29 4.07 0.17 -9.30
CA PHE A 29 5.05 1.03 -8.63
C PHE A 29 6.01 1.72 -9.61
N GLU A 30 6.24 1.12 -10.76
CA GLU A 30 7.04 1.71 -11.83
C GLU A 30 6.33 2.92 -12.45
N HIS A 31 5.07 2.74 -12.88
CA HIS A 31 4.32 3.75 -13.63
C HIS A 31 3.33 4.58 -12.79
N GLY A 32 2.99 4.13 -11.57
CA GLY A 32 2.01 4.78 -10.69
C GLY A 32 0.54 4.52 -11.06
N ARG A 33 0.26 4.13 -12.30
CA ARG A 33 -1.09 3.87 -12.82
C ARG A 33 -1.07 2.76 -13.87
N ILE A 34 -1.99 1.79 -13.76
CA ILE A 34 -2.14 0.70 -14.73
C ILE A 34 -3.61 0.44 -15.06
N THR A 35 -3.89 0.07 -16.31
CA THR A 35 -5.22 -0.33 -16.78
C THR A 35 -5.33 -1.84 -16.82
N THR A 36 -6.30 -2.42 -16.11
CA THR A 36 -6.48 -3.89 -15.99
C THR A 36 -7.96 -4.27 -15.99
N THR A 37 -8.30 -5.54 -15.75
CA THR A 37 -9.69 -5.94 -15.48
C THR A 37 -10.05 -5.72 -14.01
N LEU A 38 -11.33 -5.42 -13.75
CA LEU A 38 -11.84 -5.16 -12.39
C LEU A 38 -11.51 -6.29 -11.39
N PRO A 39 -11.62 -7.59 -11.74
CA PRO A 39 -11.22 -8.67 -10.84
C PRO A 39 -9.73 -8.67 -10.50
N LYS A 40 -8.85 -8.37 -11.48
CA LYS A 40 -7.40 -8.27 -11.29
C LYS A 40 -7.05 -7.10 -10.39
N ALA A 41 -7.62 -5.93 -10.64
CA ALA A 41 -7.42 -4.74 -9.79
C ALA A 41 -7.83 -5.01 -8.33
N LYS A 42 -9.01 -5.61 -8.10
CA LYS A 42 -9.49 -5.95 -6.74
C LYS A 42 -8.58 -6.94 -6.01
N ARG A 43 -7.93 -7.86 -6.73
CA ARG A 43 -6.98 -8.84 -6.16
C ARG A 43 -5.60 -8.24 -5.92
N LEU A 44 -5.19 -7.25 -6.71
CA LEU A 44 -3.92 -6.54 -6.54
C LEU A 44 -3.91 -5.66 -5.28
N ARG A 45 -5.01 -4.97 -4.99
CA ARG A 45 -5.12 -4.03 -3.84
C ARG A 45 -4.52 -4.54 -2.52
N PRO A 46 -4.94 -5.69 -1.96
CA PRO A 46 -4.40 -6.15 -0.68
C PRO A 46 -2.93 -6.54 -0.73
N LEU A 47 -2.39 -6.87 -1.91
CA LEU A 47 -0.95 -7.11 -2.08
C LEU A 47 -0.19 -5.78 -2.12
N ALA A 48 -0.63 -4.85 -2.98
CA ALA A 48 0.01 -3.55 -3.15
C ALA A 48 0.01 -2.74 -1.83
N GLU A 49 -1.13 -2.71 -1.13
CA GLU A 49 -1.24 -2.00 0.15
C GLU A 49 -0.27 -2.57 1.20
N ARG A 50 -0.13 -3.89 1.30
CA ARG A 50 0.83 -4.52 2.23
C ARG A 50 2.28 -4.20 1.87
N LEU A 51 2.62 -4.14 0.58
CA LEU A 51 3.98 -3.79 0.14
C LEU A 51 4.31 -2.33 0.47
N ILE A 52 3.37 -1.40 0.32
CA ILE A 52 3.55 -0.01 0.72
C ILE A 52 3.68 0.10 2.25
N THR A 53 2.89 -0.64 3.03
CA THR A 53 3.04 -0.66 4.49
C THR A 53 4.43 -1.16 4.92
N PHE A 54 4.97 -2.19 4.25
CA PHE A 54 6.35 -2.62 4.49
C PHE A 54 7.39 -1.56 4.08
N ALA A 55 7.13 -0.83 2.99
CA ALA A 55 8.00 0.25 2.55
C ALA A 55 8.07 1.39 3.57
N LYS A 56 6.91 1.81 4.10
CA LYS A 56 6.80 2.83 5.16
C LYS A 56 7.53 2.46 6.44
N ARG A 57 7.61 1.18 6.79
CA ARG A 57 8.37 0.73 7.97
C ARG A 57 9.88 0.91 7.80
N GLY A 58 10.42 0.83 6.58
CA GLY A 58 11.81 1.15 6.27
C GLY A 58 12.89 0.15 6.72
N ASP A 59 12.57 -0.88 7.50
CA ASP A 59 13.55 -1.83 8.04
C ASP A 59 14.14 -2.81 6.99
N LEU A 60 15.34 -3.34 7.29
CA LEU A 60 16.03 -4.32 6.42
C LEU A 60 15.17 -5.58 6.19
N HIS A 61 14.42 -6.00 7.20
CA HIS A 61 13.53 -7.14 7.11
C HIS A 61 12.38 -6.90 6.12
N SER A 62 11.75 -5.72 6.15
CA SER A 62 10.72 -5.35 5.17
C SER A 62 11.29 -5.29 3.76
N ARG A 63 12.49 -4.72 3.57
CA ARG A 63 13.16 -4.74 2.26
C ARG A 63 13.34 -6.17 1.74
N ARG A 64 13.84 -7.09 2.58
CA ARG A 64 13.99 -8.51 2.23
C ARG A 64 12.65 -9.18 1.93
N ARG A 65 11.59 -8.86 2.66
CA ARG A 65 10.23 -9.38 2.40
C ARG A 65 9.66 -8.88 1.07
N VAL A 66 9.85 -7.61 0.74
CA VAL A 66 9.42 -7.03 -0.54
C VAL A 66 10.17 -7.68 -1.71
N MET A 67 11.49 -7.88 -1.57
CA MET A 67 12.31 -8.53 -2.61
C MET A 67 11.93 -9.99 -2.92
N ARG A 68 11.24 -10.68 -2.00
CA ARG A 68 10.68 -12.02 -2.29
C ARG A 68 9.52 -11.98 -3.29
N VAL A 69 8.88 -10.81 -3.44
CA VAL A 69 7.74 -10.62 -4.34
C VAL A 69 8.17 -9.86 -5.59
N ILE A 70 8.80 -8.68 -5.41
CA ILE A 70 9.27 -7.83 -6.51
C ILE A 70 10.75 -8.11 -6.73
N ARG A 71 11.07 -8.65 -7.90
CA ARG A 71 12.45 -9.02 -8.27
C ARG A 71 13.28 -7.85 -8.77
N ASN A 72 12.63 -6.81 -9.31
CA ASN A 72 13.31 -5.63 -9.85
C ASN A 72 13.78 -4.70 -8.72
N LYS A 73 15.11 -4.59 -8.54
CA LYS A 73 15.73 -3.77 -7.49
C LYS A 73 15.45 -2.28 -7.66
N SER A 74 15.36 -1.76 -8.88
CA SER A 74 15.09 -0.35 -9.15
C SER A 74 13.70 0.04 -8.67
N VAL A 75 12.71 -0.83 -8.88
CA VAL A 75 11.34 -0.60 -8.39
C VAL A 75 11.28 -0.69 -6.87
N VAL A 76 12.02 -1.60 -6.25
CA VAL A 76 12.13 -1.67 -4.78
C VAL A 76 12.76 -0.39 -4.23
N HIS A 77 13.81 0.13 -4.86
CA HIS A 77 14.41 1.39 -4.46
C HIS A 77 13.41 2.56 -4.53
N LYS A 78 12.70 2.70 -5.66
CA LYS A 78 11.63 3.71 -5.84
C LYS A 78 10.53 3.59 -4.80
N LEU A 79 10.14 2.37 -4.44
CA LEU A 79 9.11 2.10 -3.45
C LEU A 79 9.49 2.61 -2.05
N PHE A 80 10.74 2.41 -1.63
CA PHE A 80 11.21 2.79 -0.29
C PHE A 80 11.67 4.24 -0.16
N THR A 81 12.03 4.89 -1.27
CA THR A 81 12.50 6.28 -1.27
C THR A 81 11.37 7.25 -1.57
N GLN A 82 10.72 7.11 -2.73
CA GLN A 82 9.74 8.08 -3.21
C GLN A 82 8.33 7.75 -2.72
N ILE A 83 7.87 6.52 -2.93
CA ILE A 83 6.47 6.15 -2.67
C ILE A 83 6.19 6.10 -1.16
N ALA A 84 7.15 5.61 -0.36
CA ALA A 84 7.01 5.53 1.08
C ALA A 84 6.86 6.92 1.73
N GLU A 85 7.69 7.87 1.31
CA GLU A 85 7.67 9.27 1.78
C GLU A 85 6.35 9.95 1.41
N GLN A 86 5.92 9.85 0.14
CA GLN A 86 4.64 10.39 -0.31
C GLN A 86 3.43 9.84 0.47
N MET A 87 3.54 8.64 1.03
CA MET A 87 2.45 7.94 1.70
C MET A 87 2.61 7.90 3.22
N GLU A 88 3.58 8.61 3.79
CA GLU A 88 3.95 8.53 5.21
C GLU A 88 2.76 8.89 6.12
N GLN A 89 2.11 10.01 5.84
CA GLN A 89 0.99 10.51 6.64
C GLN A 89 -0.31 9.69 6.48
N ARG A 90 -0.41 8.87 5.42
CA ARG A 90 -1.62 8.12 5.07
C ARG A 90 -1.71 6.77 5.79
N GLU A 91 -2.76 6.55 6.57
CA GLU A 91 -2.99 5.28 7.28
C GLU A 91 -3.87 4.33 6.46
N GLY A 92 -3.31 3.80 5.36
CA GLY A 92 -4.00 2.85 4.50
C GLY A 92 -4.78 3.48 3.34
N GLY A 93 -5.31 2.63 2.46
CA GLY A 93 -5.99 3.09 1.24
C GLY A 93 -5.04 3.79 0.26
N TYR A 94 -3.85 3.24 0.05
CA TYR A 94 -2.83 3.80 -0.83
C TYR A 94 -3.13 3.68 -2.33
N THR A 95 -4.12 2.84 -2.69
CA THR A 95 -4.52 2.59 -4.08
C THR A 95 -5.98 2.93 -4.30
N ARG A 96 -6.28 3.51 -5.48
CA ARG A 96 -7.64 3.82 -5.95
C ARG A 96 -7.96 2.94 -7.15
N ILE A 97 -9.19 2.41 -7.23
CA ILE A 97 -9.70 1.71 -8.41
C ILE A 97 -10.78 2.59 -9.04
N VAL A 98 -10.58 2.95 -10.30
CA VAL A 98 -11.57 3.65 -11.13
C VAL A 98 -12.12 2.67 -12.16
N LYS A 99 -13.43 2.49 -12.21
CA LYS A 99 -14.07 1.67 -13.24
C LYS A 99 -14.08 2.44 -14.55
N ILE A 100 -13.79 1.75 -15.65
CA ILE A 100 -13.84 2.33 -16.99
C ILE A 100 -14.78 1.50 -17.87
N ALA A 101 -14.99 1.97 -19.10
CA ALA A 101 -15.81 1.26 -20.07
C ALA A 101 -15.31 -0.20 -20.24
N PRO A 102 -16.23 -1.17 -20.42
CA PRO A 102 -15.86 -2.55 -20.71
C PRO A 102 -14.95 -2.65 -21.93
N ARG A 103 -14.04 -3.62 -21.91
CA ARG A 103 -13.11 -3.83 -23.01
C ARG A 103 -13.85 -4.35 -24.26
N LYS A 104 -13.53 -3.77 -25.42
CA LYS A 104 -14.06 -4.23 -26.71
C LYS A 104 -13.55 -5.64 -27.03
N GLY A 105 -14.45 -6.52 -27.47
CA GLY A 105 -14.14 -7.91 -27.84
C GLY A 105 -14.72 -8.91 -26.85
N ASP A 106 -14.24 -8.91 -25.61
CA ASP A 106 -14.70 -9.86 -24.57
C ASP A 106 -15.67 -9.25 -23.56
N SER A 107 -16.04 -7.97 -23.72
CA SER A 107 -16.90 -7.20 -22.81
C SER A 107 -16.47 -7.28 -21.34
N ALA A 108 -15.18 -7.53 -21.09
CA ALA A 108 -14.67 -7.70 -19.73
C ALA A 108 -14.72 -6.36 -18.98
N PRO A 109 -15.18 -6.34 -17.71
CA PRO A 109 -15.22 -5.12 -16.92
C PRO A 109 -13.79 -4.64 -16.66
N ALA A 110 -13.44 -3.49 -17.24
CA ALA A 110 -12.12 -2.91 -17.12
C ALA A 110 -12.06 -1.87 -15.99
N ALA A 111 -10.87 -1.70 -15.41
CA ALA A 111 -10.63 -0.78 -14.32
C ALA A 111 -9.18 -0.29 -14.34
N ILE A 112 -9.00 0.97 -14.00
CA ILE A 112 -7.70 1.58 -13.74
C ILE A 112 -7.40 1.44 -12.25
N ILE A 113 -6.20 0.98 -11.90
CA ILE A 113 -5.69 1.02 -10.53
C ILE A 113 -4.48 1.94 -10.47
N GLU A 114 -4.51 2.87 -9.53
CA GLU A 114 -3.53 3.95 -9.40
C GLU A 114 -3.15 4.19 -7.93
N LEU A 115 -1.95 4.74 -7.73
CA LEU A 115 -1.47 5.21 -6.43
C LEU A 115 -2.15 6.55 -6.09
N VAL A 116 -2.55 6.72 -4.83
CA VAL A 116 -3.17 7.96 -4.35
C VAL A 116 -2.08 8.97 -3.97
N THR A 117 -1.66 9.80 -4.92
CA THR A 117 -0.64 10.84 -4.71
C THR A 117 -1.18 12.11 -4.05
N GLU A 118 -2.50 12.25 -3.96
CA GLU A 118 -3.13 13.39 -3.28
C GLU A 118 -2.76 13.38 -1.78
N PRO A 119 -2.31 14.52 -1.21
CA PRO A 119 -2.05 14.61 0.21
C PRO A 119 -3.34 14.35 1.00
N VAL A 120 -3.21 13.72 2.16
CA VAL A 120 -4.35 13.53 3.09
C VAL A 120 -4.83 14.92 3.48
N SER A 121 -6.15 15.16 3.47
CA SER A 121 -6.67 16.53 3.66
C SER A 121 -6.07 17.19 4.92
N PRO A 122 -5.77 18.50 4.86
CA PRO A 122 -5.04 19.19 5.93
C PRO A 122 -5.75 19.06 7.28
N LYS A 123 -7.09 18.97 7.30
CA LYS A 123 -7.87 18.76 8.53
C LYS A 123 -7.51 17.45 9.25
N LYS A 124 -7.17 16.37 8.55
CA LYS A 124 -6.77 15.10 9.16
C LYS A 124 -5.31 15.10 9.60
N ALA A 125 -4.44 15.85 8.90
CA ALA A 125 -3.05 16.02 9.29
C ALA A 125 -2.93 16.82 10.60
N VAL A 126 -3.65 17.94 10.71
CA VAL A 126 -3.66 18.79 11.91
C VAL A 126 -4.25 18.06 13.13
N VAL A 127 -5.33 17.28 12.94
CA VAL A 127 -5.89 16.46 14.03
C VAL A 127 -4.89 15.42 14.50
N LYS A 128 -4.10 14.82 13.59
CA LYS A 128 -3.09 13.82 13.95
C LYS A 128 -1.89 14.44 14.66
N GLU A 129 -1.45 15.62 14.27
CA GLU A 129 -0.41 16.39 14.97
C GLU A 129 -0.90 16.81 16.36
N ALA A 130 -2.16 17.22 16.49
CA ALA A 130 -2.78 17.54 17.78
C ALA A 130 -2.92 16.31 18.70
N GLU A 131 -3.28 15.14 18.16
CA GLU A 131 -3.36 13.87 18.88
C GLU A 131 -1.97 13.32 19.28
N ALA A 132 -0.94 13.57 18.46
CA ALA A 132 0.44 13.20 18.79
C ALA A 132 0.99 14.09 19.90
N ALA A 133 0.75 15.40 19.85
CA ALA A 133 1.16 16.34 20.89
C ALA A 133 0.48 16.05 22.24
N THR A 134 -0.82 15.73 22.23
CA THR A 134 -1.54 15.35 23.47
C THR A 134 -1.07 14.01 24.04
N LYS A 135 -0.68 13.04 23.22
CA LYS A 135 -0.11 11.77 23.70
C LYS A 135 1.31 11.91 24.25
N VAL A 136 2.11 12.87 23.75
CA VAL A 136 3.42 13.18 24.32
C VAL A 136 3.25 13.89 25.66
N ALA A 137 2.35 14.87 25.75
CA ALA A 137 2.03 15.56 27.01
C ALA A 137 1.49 14.60 28.08
N ALA A 138 0.57 13.70 27.72
CA ALA A 138 0.02 12.68 28.63
C ALA A 138 1.03 11.58 29.01
N LYS A 139 2.18 11.49 28.33
CA LYS A 139 3.27 10.56 28.67
C LYS A 139 4.36 11.22 29.52
N GLU A 140 4.45 12.55 29.50
CA GLU A 140 5.28 13.34 30.42
C GLU A 140 4.64 13.52 31.81
N GLU A 141 3.31 13.61 31.88
CA GLU A 141 2.57 13.66 33.17
C GLU A 141 2.81 12.46 34.12
N PRO A 142 2.83 11.17 33.68
CA PRO A 142 3.11 10.06 34.59
C PRO A 142 4.57 10.00 35.06
N ALA A 143 5.50 10.68 34.38
CA ALA A 143 6.91 10.74 34.79
C ALA A 143 7.18 11.83 35.85
N GLN A 144 6.33 12.87 35.92
CA GLN A 144 6.47 13.93 36.92
C GLN A 144 5.78 13.59 38.25
N THR A 145 4.81 12.68 38.27
CA THR A 145 4.15 12.22 39.50
C THR A 145 4.99 11.24 40.34
N GLU A 146 5.94 10.52 39.73
CA GLU A 146 6.84 9.61 40.47
C GLU A 146 8.10 10.31 41.03
N ALA A 147 8.55 11.42 40.43
CA ALA A 147 9.73 12.16 40.88
C ALA A 147 9.47 13.17 42.01
N ALA A 148 8.20 13.40 42.39
CA ALA A 148 7.80 14.34 43.44
C ALA A 148 7.41 13.67 44.77
N ALA A 149 7.56 12.34 44.89
CA ALA A 149 7.15 11.54 46.05
C ALA A 149 8.29 10.80 46.78
N GLU A 150 9.56 11.14 46.51
CA GLU A 150 10.73 10.67 47.27
C GLU A 150 11.38 11.81 48.06
#